data_AF-A0A835QBI6-F1
#
_entry.id   AF-A0A835QBI6-F1
#
_cell.length_a   1.000
_cell.length_b   1.000
_cell.length_c   1.000
_cell.angle_alpha   90.00
_cell.angle_beta   90.00
_cell.angle_gamma   90.00
#
_symmetry.space_group_name_H-M   'P 1'
#
loop_
_entity.id
_entity.type
_entity.pdbx_description
1 polymer ?
#
loop_
_entity_poly.entity_id
_entity_poly.type
_entity_poly.pdbx_seq_one_letter_code
_entity_poly.pdbx_strand_id
1 'polypeptide(L)'
;MANGFDIRPAPTIGELRSGSSRLVELNDFIRHLHNKGYVEVLSFSETQVTPIVEGYGGWAFRMEIVPMESAYPGFGELVVLDSTDHVNSCKPVSRTDPSYAETLNFLKKLKDRVS
;
A
#
# COMPACT_ATOMS: atom_id res chain seq x y z
N MET A 1 -30.92 26.69 -2.76
CA MET A 1 -30.01 26.53 -3.92
C MET A 1 -28.62 26.22 -3.37
N ALA A 2 -28.14 24.99 -3.54
CA ALA A 2 -26.73 24.63 -3.29
C ALA A 2 -26.40 23.44 -4.20
N ASN A 3 -26.09 23.73 -5.46
CA ASN A 3 -25.51 22.76 -6.38
C ASN A 3 -23.99 22.93 -6.29
N GLY A 4 -23.34 22.07 -5.51
CA GLY A 4 -21.88 21.98 -5.46
C GLY A 4 -21.51 20.56 -5.11
N PHE A 5 -20.89 19.84 -6.03
CA PHE A 5 -20.26 18.56 -5.72
C PHE A 5 -19.20 18.83 -4.63
N ASP A 6 -19.32 18.19 -3.46
CA ASP A 6 -18.29 18.24 -2.42
C ASP A 6 -17.16 17.29 -2.86
N ILE A 7 -16.16 17.85 -3.53
CA ILE A 7 -15.01 17.12 -4.07
C ILE A 7 -13.94 16.88 -2.98
N ARG A 8 -14.20 17.30 -1.74
CA ARG A 8 -13.23 17.18 -0.66
C ARG A 8 -13.36 15.81 0.01
N PRO A 9 -12.24 15.11 0.26
CA PRO A 9 -12.25 13.93 1.11
C PRO A 9 -12.91 14.26 2.46
N ALA A 10 -13.53 13.27 3.09
CA ALA A 10 -14.09 13.44 4.43
C ALA A 10 -13.04 14.07 5.38
N PRO A 11 -13.42 14.96 6.32
CA PRO A 11 -12.46 15.64 7.20
C PRO A 11 -11.50 14.68 7.92
N THR A 12 -11.98 13.48 8.24
CA THR A 12 -11.21 12.38 8.85
C THR A 12 -10.08 11.85 7.97
N ILE A 13 -10.18 11.95 6.64
CA ILE A 13 -9.08 11.64 5.72
C ILE A 13 -7.94 12.65 5.88
N GLY A 14 -8.27 13.90 6.21
CA GLY A 14 -7.27 14.93 6.51
C GLY A 14 -6.42 14.62 7.74
N GLU A 15 -6.95 13.83 8.68
CA GLU A 15 -6.23 13.36 9.87
C GLU A 15 -5.21 12.25 9.55
N LEU A 16 -5.26 11.67 8.35
CA LEU A 16 -4.34 10.61 7.90
C LEU A 16 -3.38 11.09 6.80
N ARG A 17 -3.25 12.41 6.61
CA ARG A 17 -2.26 12.96 5.68
C ARG A 17 -0.84 12.73 6.20
N SER A 18 0.12 12.63 5.29
CA SER A 18 1.55 12.55 5.62
C SER A 18 1.96 13.66 6.57
N GLY A 19 2.68 13.29 7.65
CA GLY A 19 3.15 14.22 8.68
C GLY A 19 2.08 14.69 9.68
N SER A 20 0.84 14.21 9.60
CA SER A 20 -0.14 14.45 10.67
C SER A 20 0.23 13.69 11.95
N SER A 21 0.00 14.30 13.11
CA SER A 21 0.25 13.66 14.41
C SER A 21 -0.56 12.37 14.55
N ARG A 22 -1.79 12.37 14.06
CA ARG A 22 -2.70 11.22 14.15
C ARG A 22 -2.21 10.03 13.33
N LEU A 23 -1.67 10.25 12.13
CA LEU A 23 -1.06 9.18 11.34
C LEU A 23 0.18 8.61 12.03
N VAL A 24 1.02 9.48 12.63
CA VAL A 24 2.22 9.06 13.36
C VAL A 24 1.85 8.21 14.59
N GLU A 25 0.90 8.68 15.40
CA GLU A 25 0.38 7.92 16.56
C GLU A 25 -0.17 6.55 16.15
N LEU A 26 -0.91 6.49 15.04
CA LEU A 26 -1.42 5.23 14.51
C LEU A 26 -0.29 4.30 14.09
N ASN A 27 0.72 4.80 13.37
CA ASN A 27 1.88 4.00 12.95
C ASN A 27 2.64 3.44 14.17
N ASP A 28 2.84 4.26 15.21
CA ASP A 28 3.52 3.85 16.43
C ASP A 28 2.73 2.81 17.22
N PHE A 29 1.40 2.93 17.25
CA PHE A 29 0.53 1.93 17.86
C PHE A 29 0.64 0.57 17.15
N ILE A 30 0.57 0.54 15.83
CA ILE A 30 0.71 -0.70 15.06
C ILE A 30 2.14 -1.27 15.20
N ARG A 31 3.17 -0.43 15.20
CA ARG A 31 4.56 -0.83 15.47
C ARG A 31 4.69 -1.52 16.84
N HIS A 32 4.04 -0.98 17.87
CA HIS A 32 4.05 -1.57 19.21
C HIS A 32 3.37 -2.94 19.24
N LEU A 33 2.26 -3.12 18.53
CA LEU A 33 1.60 -4.42 18.40
C LEU A 33 2.48 -5.43 17.65
N HIS A 34 3.13 -5.00 16.58
CA HIS A 34 4.08 -5.82 15.81
C HIS A 34 5.27 -6.26 16.67
N ASN A 35 5.88 -5.33 17.41
CA ASN A 35 7.02 -5.64 18.28
C ASN A 35 6.66 -6.62 19.41
N LYS A 36 5.38 -6.71 19.79
CA LYS A 36 4.87 -7.69 20.75
C LYS A 36 4.47 -9.03 20.11
N GLY A 37 4.57 -9.15 18.78
CA GLY A 37 4.16 -10.33 18.03
C GLY A 37 2.65 -10.50 17.89
N TYR A 38 1.86 -9.45 18.16
CA TYR A 38 0.40 -9.51 18.03
C TYR A 38 -0.09 -9.32 16.60
N VAL A 39 0.70 -8.64 15.76
CA VAL A 39 0.38 -8.36 14.36
C VAL A 39 1.64 -8.56 13.55
N GLU A 40 1.59 -9.40 12.52
CA GLU A 40 2.64 -9.46 11.51
C GLU A 40 2.32 -8.47 10.39
N VAL A 41 3.35 -7.88 9.78
CA VAL A 41 3.19 -6.89 8.71
C VAL A 41 4.01 -7.29 7.49
N LEU A 42 3.35 -7.33 6.34
CA LEU A 42 3.94 -7.50 5.02
C LEU A 42 3.57 -6.29 4.18
N SER A 43 4.58 -5.61 3.62
CA SER A 43 4.42 -4.43 2.78
C SER A 43 4.97 -4.71 1.37
N PHE A 44 4.34 -4.12 0.36
CA PHE A 44 4.80 -4.18 -1.02
C PHE A 44 5.15 -2.78 -1.51
N SER A 45 6.30 -2.64 -2.15
CA SER A 45 6.71 -1.41 -2.85
C SER A 45 6.77 -1.65 -4.34
N GLU A 46 6.21 -0.73 -5.11
CA GLU A 46 6.34 -0.71 -6.56
C GLU A 46 7.66 -0.11 -6.99
N THR A 47 8.02 -0.39 -8.24
CA THR A 47 9.23 0.14 -8.87
C THR A 47 8.93 0.88 -10.17
N GLN A 48 7.68 0.82 -10.67
CA GLN A 48 7.25 1.55 -11.85
C GLN A 48 6.11 2.52 -11.55
N VAL A 49 6.20 3.69 -12.19
CA VAL A 49 5.13 4.68 -12.21
C VAL A 49 3.88 4.12 -12.88
N THR A 50 2.72 4.38 -12.27
CA THR A 50 1.43 3.86 -12.75
C THR A 50 0.84 4.78 -13.82
N PRO A 51 0.40 4.23 -14.97
CA PRO A 51 -0.35 5.01 -15.95
C PRO A 51 -1.76 5.31 -15.43
N ILE A 52 -2.05 6.59 -15.16
CA ILE A 52 -3.34 7.06 -14.62
C ILE A 52 -4.35 7.35 -15.74
N VAL A 53 -3.88 7.85 -16.88
CA VAL A 53 -4.70 8.18 -18.05
C VAL A 53 -3.91 7.88 -19.32
N GLU A 54 -4.51 7.17 -20.27
CA GLU A 54 -3.99 6.97 -21.62
C GLU A 54 -4.83 7.81 -22.61
N GLY A 55 -4.20 8.83 -23.21
CA GLY A 55 -4.81 9.72 -24.20
C GLY A 55 -4.61 9.26 -25.63
N TYR A 56 -5.49 9.67 -26.54
CA TYR A 56 -5.35 9.44 -27.98
C TYR A 56 -3.99 9.98 -28.48
N GLY A 57 -3.22 9.15 -29.18
CA GLY A 57 -1.89 9.51 -29.69
C GLY A 57 -0.70 9.09 -28.82
N GLY A 58 -0.89 8.18 -27.84
CA GLY A 58 0.21 7.56 -27.08
C GLY A 58 0.74 8.41 -25.92
N TRP A 59 0.02 9.45 -25.53
CA TRP A 59 0.35 10.25 -24.35
C TRP A 59 -0.23 9.56 -23.10
N ALA A 60 0.63 9.18 -22.16
CA ALA A 60 0.22 8.58 -20.90
C ALA A 60 0.70 9.43 -19.72
N PHE A 61 -0.23 9.86 -18.86
CA PHE A 61 0.12 10.43 -17.57
C PHE A 61 0.59 9.32 -16.65
N ARG A 62 1.88 9.31 -16.34
CA ARG A 62 2.49 8.35 -15.43
C ARG A 62 2.78 9.03 -14.10
N MET A 63 2.31 8.43 -13.01
CA MET A 63 2.49 8.95 -11.66
C MET A 63 2.99 7.83 -10.75
N GLU A 64 3.98 8.13 -9.91
CA GLU A 64 4.29 7.29 -8.76
C GLU A 64 3.14 7.43 -7.75
N ILE A 65 2.32 6.39 -7.59
CA ILE A 65 1.13 6.46 -6.72
C ILE A 65 1.54 6.35 -5.26
N VAL A 66 2.47 5.44 -4.96
CA VAL A 66 3.00 5.23 -3.61
C VAL A 66 4.52 5.14 -3.70
N PRO A 67 5.27 6.20 -3.32
CA PRO A 67 6.72 6.13 -3.26
C PRO A 67 7.18 5.15 -2.19
N MET A 68 8.38 4.60 -2.35
CA MET A 68 8.96 3.60 -1.45
C MET A 68 8.96 4.06 0.02
N GLU A 69 9.20 5.35 0.26
CA GLU A 69 9.20 5.96 1.60
C GLU A 69 7.82 5.92 2.28
N SER A 70 6.75 5.83 1.49
CA SER A 70 5.37 5.68 2.01
C SER A 70 4.85 4.24 1.97
N ALA A 71 5.41 3.39 1.10
CA ALA A 71 5.05 1.98 1.00
C ALA A 71 5.53 1.15 2.20
N TYR A 72 6.62 1.57 2.85
CA TYR A 72 7.18 0.90 4.01
C TYR A 72 6.95 1.71 5.31
N PRO A 73 6.16 1.19 6.28
CA PRO A 73 5.89 1.90 7.54
C PRO A 73 7.10 1.92 8.52
N GLY A 74 8.22 1.30 8.14
CA GLY A 74 9.44 1.23 8.93
C GLY A 74 9.52 0.03 9.88
N PHE A 75 8.68 -1.00 9.67
CA PHE A 75 8.71 -2.29 10.37
C PHE A 75 7.96 -3.36 9.55
N GLY A 76 8.20 -4.63 9.86
CA GLY A 76 7.65 -5.77 9.10
C GLY A 76 8.52 -6.20 7.93
N GLU A 77 8.02 -7.12 7.11
CA GLU A 77 8.66 -7.56 5.86
C GLU A 77 8.31 -6.57 4.73
N LEU A 78 9.30 -6.18 3.92
CA LEU A 78 9.11 -5.36 2.72
C LEU A 78 9.52 -6.15 1.49
N VAL A 79 8.60 -6.28 0.53
CA VAL A 79 8.85 -6.90 -0.77
C VAL A 79 8.81 -5.81 -1.84
N VAL A 80 9.92 -5.66 -2.57
CA VAL A 80 10.00 -4.76 -3.71
C VAL A 80 9.61 -5.54 -4.96
N LEU A 81 8.52 -5.12 -5.60
CA LEU A 81 8.02 -5.77 -6.81
C LEU A 81 8.67 -5.13 -8.04
N ASP A 82 9.57 -5.86 -8.66
CA ASP A 82 10.24 -5.43 -9.88
C ASP A 82 9.24 -5.26 -11.03
N SER A 83 9.43 -4.17 -11.80
CA SER A 83 8.68 -3.88 -13.01
C SER A 83 7.15 -3.88 -12.86
N THR A 84 6.67 -3.60 -11.65
CA THR A 84 5.26 -3.64 -11.29
C THR A 84 4.79 -2.23 -10.92
N ASP A 85 3.66 -1.84 -11.49
CA ASP A 85 2.95 -0.60 -11.15
C ASP A 85 1.88 -0.85 -10.06
N HIS A 86 1.23 0.20 -9.59
CA HIS A 86 0.26 0.14 -8.49
C HIS A 86 -0.94 -0.74 -8.73
N VAL A 87 -1.37 -0.82 -9.99
CA VAL A 87 -2.52 -1.64 -10.35
C VAL A 87 -2.15 -3.11 -10.25
N ASN A 88 -0.97 -3.49 -10.77
CA ASN A 88 -0.55 -4.88 -10.81
C ASN A 88 0.00 -5.36 -9.46
N SER A 89 0.58 -4.47 -8.64
CA SER A 89 1.02 -4.81 -7.28
C SER A 89 -0.14 -5.28 -6.41
N CYS A 90 -1.31 -4.67 -6.60
CA CYS A 90 -2.54 -4.98 -5.87
C CYS A 90 -3.42 -6.04 -6.55
N LYS A 91 -3.06 -6.48 -7.75
CA LYS A 91 -3.85 -7.42 -8.56
C LYS A 91 -2.93 -8.42 -9.26
N PRO A 92 -2.42 -9.43 -8.54
CA PRO A 92 -1.54 -10.45 -9.12
C PRO A 92 -2.20 -11.11 -10.33
N VAL A 93 -1.48 -11.17 -11.44
CA VAL A 93 -1.99 -11.71 -12.71
C VAL A 93 -2.01 -13.24 -12.73
N SER A 94 -1.26 -13.88 -11.83
CA SER A 94 -1.16 -15.33 -11.71
C SER A 94 -0.69 -15.77 -10.32
N ARG A 95 -0.72 -17.07 -10.04
CA ARG A 95 -0.19 -17.63 -8.79
C ARG A 95 1.35 -17.64 -8.69
N THR A 96 2.03 -17.47 -9.82
CA THR A 96 3.49 -17.34 -9.88
C THR A 96 3.96 -15.91 -9.71
N ASP A 97 3.02 -14.95 -9.64
CA ASP A 97 3.30 -13.56 -9.35
C ASP A 97 3.94 -13.43 -7.95
N PRO A 98 5.02 -12.64 -7.79
CA PRO A 98 5.67 -12.47 -6.49
C PRO A 98 4.72 -11.93 -5.42
N SER A 99 3.83 -10.99 -5.74
CA SER A 99 2.87 -10.45 -4.78
C SER A 99 1.91 -11.52 -4.25
N TYR A 100 1.47 -12.45 -5.12
CA TYR A 100 0.67 -13.59 -4.72
C TYR A 100 1.47 -14.59 -3.88
N ALA A 101 2.65 -14.97 -4.34
CA ALA A 101 3.48 -15.98 -3.71
C ALA A 101 3.88 -15.56 -2.29
N GLU A 102 4.34 -14.32 -2.12
CA GLU A 102 4.73 -13.78 -0.82
C GLU A 102 3.54 -13.65 0.13
N THR A 103 2.40 -13.16 -0.37
CA THR A 103 1.16 -13.10 0.45
C THR A 103 0.73 -14.50 0.90
N LEU A 104 0.76 -15.50 0.02
CA LEU A 104 0.38 -16.87 0.37
C LEU A 104 1.35 -17.48 1.39
N ASN A 105 2.65 -17.26 1.22
CA ASN A 105 3.66 -17.73 2.17
C ASN A 105 3.49 -17.07 3.53
N PHE A 106 3.23 -15.77 3.57
CA PHE A 106 2.93 -15.02 4.78
C PHE A 106 1.70 -15.59 5.52
N LEU A 107 0.60 -15.83 4.80
CA LEU A 107 -0.61 -16.43 5.37
C LEU A 107 -0.39 -17.86 5.88
N LYS A 108 0.41 -18.67 5.18
CA LYS A 108 0.79 -20.01 5.65
C LYS A 108 1.60 -19.95 6.95
N LYS A 109 2.63 -19.10 7.01
CA LYS A 109 3.42 -18.86 8.23
C LYS A 109 2.51 -18.46 9.39
N LEU A 110 1.54 -17.58 9.15
CA LEU A 110 0.57 -17.17 10.17
C LEU A 110 -0.31 -18.33 10.62
N LYS A 111 -0.90 -19.08 9.68
CA LYS A 111 -1.74 -20.23 9.99
C LYS A 111 -1.00 -21.25 10.85
N ASP A 112 0.26 -21.53 10.55
CA ASP A 112 1.09 -22.49 11.29
C ASP A 112 1.41 -22.01 12.72
N ARG A 113 1.32 -20.71 13.02
CA ARG A 113 1.49 -20.16 14.37
C ARG A 113 0.21 -20.24 15.22
N VAL A 114 -0.97 -20.30 14.58
CA VAL A 114 -2.27 -20.34 15.29
C VAL A 114 -2.91 -21.73 15.30
N SER A 115 -2.35 -22.68 14.53
CA SER A 115 -2.78 -24.09 14.48
C SER A 115 -2.04 -24.90 15.54
#